data_AF-A0A0F8PQ24-F1
#
_entry.id   AF-A0A0F8PQ24-F1
#
_cell.length_a   1.000
_cell.length_b   1.000
_cell.length_c   1.000
_cell.angle_alpha   90.00
_cell.angle_beta   90.00
_cell.angle_gamma   90.00
#
_symmetry.space_group_name_H-M   'P 1'
#
loop_
_entity.id
_entity.type
_entity.pdbx_description
1 polymer ?
#
loop_
_entity_poly.entity_id
_entity_poly.type
_entity_poly.pdbx_seq_one_letter_code
_entity_poly.pdbx_strand_id
1 'polypeptide(L)'
;MKTGNLLLVGIIVGLILFGFFEFLGFDPRYGGIIGAIIVGSLIGKKIGKGSEKYAFFSIFTYNLIAWVLTLFFTSDGKIMLQYGGIAIPLVIGVLLIMVFFYSIIGSFGAFVVSNLSRNKQDEGL
;
A
#
# COMPACT_ATOMS: atom_id res chain seq x y z
N MET A 1 -1.25 16.12 13.88
CA MET A 1 -0.56 14.82 14.10
C MET A 1 0.90 14.96 13.72
N LYS A 2 1.85 14.40 14.49
CA LYS A 2 3.24 14.30 14.01
C LYS A 2 3.30 13.39 12.79
N THR A 3 4.12 13.74 11.80
CA THR A 3 4.19 13.08 10.48
C THR A 3 4.48 11.57 10.57
N GLY A 4 5.27 11.15 11.57
CA GLY A 4 5.54 9.73 11.84
C GLY A 4 4.30 8.93 12.24
N ASN A 5 3.33 9.53 12.93
CA ASN A 5 2.09 8.84 13.31
C ASN A 5 1.24 8.51 12.08
N LEU A 6 1.39 9.26 10.98
CA LEU A 6 0.56 9.09 9.79
C LEU A 6 1.09 8.00 8.87
N LEU A 7 2.41 7.86 8.79
CA LEU A 7 3.08 6.70 8.18
C LEU A 7 2.60 5.41 8.84
N LEU A 8 2.62 5.39 10.17
CA LEU A 8 2.22 4.24 10.97
C LEU A 8 0.73 3.92 10.79
N VAL A 9 -0.14 4.93 10.78
CA VAL A 9 -1.58 4.76 10.50
C VAL A 9 -1.80 4.20 9.10
N GLY A 10 -1.10 4.72 8.09
CA GLY A 10 -1.20 4.22 6.71
C GLY A 10 -0.80 2.74 6.62
N ILE A 11 0.26 2.35 7.32
CA ILE A 11 0.71 0.95 7.37
C ILE A 11 -0.34 0.07 8.03
N ILE A 12 -0.83 0.45 9.21
CA ILE A 12 -1.83 -0.33 9.95
C ILE A 12 -3.11 -0.50 9.13
N VAL A 13 -3.63 0.59 8.56
CA VAL A 13 -4.85 0.54 7.75
C VAL A 13 -4.63 -0.34 6.51
N GLY A 14 -3.48 -0.22 5.85
CA GLY A 14 -3.14 -1.07 4.71
C GLY A 14 -3.09 -2.56 5.05
N LEU A 15 -2.48 -2.93 6.17
CA LEU A 15 -2.45 -4.32 6.64
C LEU A 15 -3.85 -4.85 6.98
N ILE A 16 -4.68 -4.03 7.63
CA ILE A 16 -6.08 -4.40 7.93
C ILE A 16 -6.86 -4.64 6.62
N LEU A 17 -6.73 -3.74 5.64
CA LEU A 17 -7.38 -3.88 4.34
C LEU A 17 -6.90 -5.13 3.60
N PHE A 18 -5.60 -5.42 3.65
CA PHE A 18 -5.03 -6.62 3.04
C PHE A 18 -5.68 -7.89 3.61
N GLY A 19 -5.67 -8.06 4.93
CA GLY A 19 -6.29 -9.22 5.57
C GLY A 19 -7.81 -9.28 5.35
N PHE A 20 -8.48 -8.13 5.29
CA PHE A 20 -9.91 -8.07 4.99
C PHE A 20 -10.23 -8.50 3.55
N PHE A 21 -9.45 -8.06 2.56
CA PHE A 21 -9.65 -8.49 1.17
C PHE A 21 -9.34 -9.96 0.95
N GLU A 22 -8.30 -10.47 1.60
CA GLU A 22 -7.98 -11.89 1.61
C GLU A 22 -9.15 -12.71 2.21
N PHE A 23 -9.71 -12.28 3.35
CA PHE A 23 -10.87 -12.92 3.96
C PHE A 23 -12.10 -12.95 3.04
N LEU A 24 -12.32 -11.88 2.27
CA LEU A 24 -13.41 -11.81 1.30
C LEU A 24 -13.14 -12.58 0.00
N GLY A 25 -11.95 -13.17 -0.17
CA GLY A 25 -11.57 -13.87 -1.39
C GLY A 25 -11.40 -12.96 -2.60
N PHE A 26 -11.09 -11.67 -2.39
CA PHE A 26 -10.76 -10.77 -3.49
C PHE A 26 -9.47 -11.22 -4.18
N ASP A 27 -9.41 -11.06 -5.50
CA ASP A 27 -8.15 -11.25 -6.23
C ASP A 27 -7.11 -10.25 -5.68
N PRO A 28 -5.92 -10.73 -5.27
CA PRO A 28 -4.92 -9.91 -4.60
C PRO A 28 -4.47 -8.68 -5.39
N ARG A 29 -4.54 -8.72 -6.72
CA ARG A 29 -4.11 -7.62 -7.58
C ARG A 29 -5.07 -6.45 -7.47
N TYR A 30 -6.37 -6.73 -7.54
CA TYR A 30 -7.41 -5.71 -7.41
C TYR A 30 -7.51 -5.22 -5.96
N GLY A 31 -7.37 -6.13 -4.99
CA GLY A 31 -7.29 -5.77 -3.56
C GLY A 31 -6.13 -4.81 -3.28
N GLY A 32 -4.95 -5.07 -3.86
CA GLY A 32 -3.78 -4.19 -3.76
C GLY A 32 -4.00 -2.79 -4.35
N ILE A 33 -4.63 -2.71 -5.53
CA ILE A 33 -4.97 -1.43 -6.18
C ILE A 33 -5.95 -0.63 -5.31
N ILE A 34 -7.05 -1.27 -4.88
CA ILE A 34 -8.09 -0.62 -4.07
C ILE A 34 -7.51 -0.17 -2.73
N GLY A 35 -6.72 -1.02 -2.08
CA GLY A 35 -6.04 -0.71 -0.82
C GLY A 35 -5.08 0.47 -0.95
N ALA A 36 -4.29 0.51 -2.02
CA ALA A 36 -3.39 1.63 -2.31
C ALA A 36 -4.15 2.95 -2.51
N ILE A 37 -5.27 2.92 -3.23
CA ILE A 37 -6.13 4.09 -3.42
C ILE A 37 -6.67 4.57 -2.07
N ILE A 38 -7.26 3.69 -1.26
CA ILE A 38 -7.84 4.05 0.05
C ILE A 38 -6.79 4.64 0.98
N VAL A 39 -5.66 3.96 1.16
CA VAL A 39 -4.57 4.42 2.04
C VAL A 39 -3.97 5.73 1.52
N GLY A 40 -3.75 5.84 0.21
CA GLY A 40 -3.26 7.05 -0.44
C GLY A 40 -4.18 8.24 -0.20
N SER A 41 -5.48 8.09 -0.47
CA SER A 41 -6.50 9.11 -0.23
C SER A 41 -6.58 9.53 1.25
N LEU A 42 -6.53 8.57 2.18
CA LEU A 42 -6.53 8.84 3.62
C LEU A 42 -5.33 9.69 4.06
N ILE A 43 -4.14 9.37 3.55
CA ILE A 43 -2.91 10.12 3.84
C ILE A 43 -2.97 11.51 3.22
N GLY A 44 -3.37 11.61 1.95
CA GLY A 44 -3.48 12.87 1.21
C GLY A 44 -4.44 13.86 1.88
N LYS A 45 -5.57 13.37 2.42
CA LYS A 45 -6.54 14.19 3.16
C LYS A 45 -5.97 14.77 4.45
N LYS A 46 -5.01 14.10 5.12
CA LYS A 46 -4.55 14.48 6.46
C LYS A 46 -3.26 15.30 6.52
N ILE A 47 -2.40 15.28 5.51
CA ILE A 47 -1.04 15.88 5.60
C ILE A 47 -0.89 17.19 4.80
N GLY A 48 -1.75 17.47 3.82
CA GLY A 48 -1.56 18.65 2.96
C GLY A 48 -0.37 18.49 1.99
N LYS A 49 0.20 19.61 1.50
CA LYS A 49 1.19 19.64 0.40
C LYS A 49 2.49 18.90 0.79
N GLY A 50 3.01 18.03 -0.08
CA GLY A 50 4.22 17.22 0.21
C GLY A 50 3.94 15.90 0.93
N SER A 51 2.67 15.48 0.96
CA SER A 51 2.19 14.23 1.59
C SER A 51 2.45 12.97 0.76
N GLU A 52 2.78 13.15 -0.52
CA GLU A 52 2.87 12.08 -1.52
C GLU A 52 3.97 11.08 -1.15
N LYS A 53 5.11 11.58 -0.67
CA LYS A 53 6.21 10.73 -0.19
C LYS A 53 5.80 9.82 0.96
N TYR A 54 4.94 10.31 1.86
CA TYR A 54 4.47 9.50 3.00
C TYR A 54 3.47 8.45 2.57
N ALA A 55 2.62 8.75 1.58
CA ALA A 55 1.75 7.76 0.96
C ALA A 55 2.57 6.66 0.26
N PHE A 56 3.57 7.05 -0.52
CA PHE A 56 4.50 6.12 -1.15
C PHE A 56 5.11 5.16 -0.11
N PHE A 57 5.79 5.70 0.90
CA PHE A 57 6.49 4.89 1.88
C PHE A 57 5.54 4.03 2.72
N SER A 58 4.36 4.53 3.08
CA SER A 58 3.37 3.74 3.82
C SER A 58 2.90 2.54 3.00
N ILE A 59 2.56 2.78 1.74
CA ILE A 59 2.03 1.76 0.84
C ILE A 59 3.08 0.73 0.49
N PHE A 60 4.29 1.19 0.21
CA PHE A 60 5.44 0.34 -0.02
C PHE A 60 5.67 -0.58 1.19
N THR A 61 5.71 0.00 2.39
CA THR A 61 6.02 -0.73 3.62
C THR A 61 4.96 -1.77 3.94
N TYR A 62 3.67 -1.40 3.94
CA TYR A 62 2.64 -2.39 4.28
C TYR A 62 2.52 -3.49 3.23
N ASN A 63 2.66 -3.18 1.94
CA ASN A 63 2.59 -4.20 0.90
C ASN A 63 3.78 -5.15 1.03
N LEU A 64 4.98 -4.63 1.29
CA LEU A 64 6.16 -5.47 1.51
C LEU A 64 5.95 -6.41 2.71
N ILE A 65 5.46 -5.88 3.84
CA ILE A 65 5.15 -6.69 5.03
C ILE A 65 4.09 -7.75 4.68
N ALA A 66 2.99 -7.37 4.04
CA ALA A 66 1.91 -8.28 3.67
C ALA A 66 2.42 -9.44 2.80
N TRP A 67 3.17 -9.14 1.73
CA TRP A 67 3.74 -10.16 0.86
C TRP A 67 4.75 -11.06 1.57
N VAL A 68 5.60 -10.51 2.44
CA VAL A 68 6.50 -11.30 3.29
C VAL A 68 5.68 -12.25 4.18
N LEU A 69 4.63 -11.76 4.84
CA LEU A 69 3.75 -12.59 5.66
C LEU A 69 3.11 -13.70 4.81
N THR A 70 2.60 -13.40 3.62
CA THR A 70 2.04 -14.40 2.71
C THR A 70 3.05 -15.49 2.39
N LEU A 71 4.29 -15.13 2.06
CA LEU A 71 5.35 -16.09 1.75
C LEU A 71 5.66 -17.04 2.94
N PHE A 72 5.68 -16.52 4.16
CA PHE A 72 6.01 -17.33 5.35
C PHE A 72 4.85 -18.14 5.90
N PHE A 73 3.62 -17.63 5.80
CA PHE A 73 2.47 -18.18 6.52
C PHE A 73 1.50 -18.98 5.65
N THR A 74 1.49 -18.79 4.33
CA THR A 74 0.62 -19.56 3.43
C THR A 74 1.27 -20.86 2.93
N SER A 75 0.46 -21.86 2.61
CA SER A 75 0.94 -23.12 2.03
C SER A 75 1.67 -22.88 0.69
N ASP A 76 1.09 -22.03 -0.17
CA ASP A 76 1.67 -21.68 -1.47
C ASP A 76 3.02 -20.98 -1.30
N GLY A 77 3.11 -20.03 -0.35
CA GLY A 77 4.35 -19.35 -0.01
C GLY A 77 5.45 -20.29 0.48
N LYS A 78 5.10 -21.26 1.34
CA LYS A 78 6.05 -22.27 1.83
C LYS A 78 6.54 -23.18 0.71
N ILE A 79 5.63 -23.63 -0.16
CA ILE A 79 5.98 -24.43 -1.35
C ILE A 79 6.94 -23.63 -2.24
N MET A 80 6.65 -22.35 -2.46
CA MET A 80 7.48 -21.43 -3.22
C MET A 80 8.91 -21.33 -2.69
N LEU A 81 9.06 -21.20 -1.37
CA LEU A 81 10.35 -21.10 -0.70
C LEU A 81 11.12 -22.43 -0.71
N GLN A 82 10.42 -23.56 -0.65
CA GLN A 82 11.01 -24.90 -0.70
C GLN A 82 11.51 -25.31 -2.09
N TYR A 83 10.84 -24.85 -3.16
CA TYR A 83 11.20 -25.23 -4.52
C TYR A 83 12.62 -24.79 -4.92
N GLY A 84 13.16 -23.72 -4.30
CA GLY A 84 14.55 -23.30 -4.48
C GLY A 84 14.95 -22.90 -5.91
N GLY A 85 16.05 -22.18 -6.07
CA GLY A 85 16.64 -21.90 -7.39
C GLY A 85 16.13 -20.64 -8.12
N ILE A 86 16.10 -20.67 -9.46
CA ILE A 86 15.91 -19.50 -10.35
C ILE A 86 14.51 -18.86 -10.22
N ALA A 87 13.51 -19.62 -9.76
CA ALA A 87 12.15 -19.13 -9.58
C ALA A 87 12.04 -18.08 -8.46
N ILE A 88 12.88 -18.16 -7.41
CA ILE A 88 12.82 -17.24 -6.26
C ILE A 88 13.18 -15.81 -6.68
N PRO A 89 14.32 -15.54 -7.36
CA PRO A 89 14.64 -14.21 -7.86
C PRO A 89 13.57 -13.61 -8.78
N LEU A 90 13.00 -14.42 -9.68
CA LEU A 90 11.94 -13.97 -10.59
C LEU A 90 10.73 -13.46 -9.81
N VAL A 91 10.32 -14.21 -8.80
CA VAL A 91 9.12 -13.92 -8.02
C VAL A 91 9.34 -12.73 -7.09
N ILE A 92 10.50 -12.64 -6.45
CA ILE A 92 10.89 -11.44 -5.70
C ILE A 92 10.86 -10.22 -6.63
N GLY A 93 11.38 -10.34 -7.86
CA GLY A 93 11.33 -9.28 -8.87
C GLY A 93 9.90 -8.85 -9.20
N VAL A 94 9.00 -9.80 -9.48
CA VAL A 94 7.59 -9.51 -9.77
C VAL A 94 6.90 -8.87 -8.57
N LEU A 95 7.14 -9.37 -7.36
CA LEU A 95 6.60 -8.80 -6.12
C LEU A 95 7.06 -7.37 -5.92
N LEU A 96 8.35 -7.09 -6.10
CA LEU A 96 8.89 -5.73 -6.00
C LEU A 96 8.23 -4.81 -7.02
N ILE A 97 8.10 -5.23 -8.28
CA ILE A 97 7.40 -4.45 -9.32
C ILE A 97 5.97 -4.12 -8.89
N MET A 98 5.22 -5.10 -8.36
CA MET A 98 3.85 -4.88 -7.88
C MET A 98 3.81 -3.91 -6.70
N VAL A 99 4.68 -4.08 -5.70
CA VAL A 99 4.78 -3.20 -4.53
C VAL A 99 5.09 -1.76 -4.97
N PHE A 100 6.03 -1.57 -5.90
CA PHE A 100 6.32 -0.26 -6.48
C PHE A 100 5.12 0.32 -7.22
N PHE A 101 4.44 -0.47 -8.03
CA PHE A 101 3.28 -0.04 -8.80
C PHE A 101 2.15 0.44 -7.90
N TYR A 102 1.80 -0.33 -6.85
CA TYR A 102 0.79 0.08 -5.86
C TYR A 102 1.20 1.35 -5.11
N SER A 103 2.48 1.48 -4.79
CA SER A 103 3.01 2.70 -4.14
C SER A 103 2.85 3.93 -5.01
N ILE A 104 3.06 3.81 -6.33
CA ILE A 104 2.84 4.89 -7.30
C ILE A 104 1.35 5.26 -7.36
N ILE A 105 0.45 4.27 -7.47
CA ILE A 105 -1.00 4.51 -7.52
C ILE A 105 -1.47 5.29 -6.29
N GLY A 106 -1.13 4.84 -5.09
CA GLY A 106 -1.62 5.53 -3.90
C GLY A 106 -0.92 6.86 -3.63
N SER A 107 0.32 7.06 -4.12
CA SER A 107 0.94 8.39 -4.13
C SER A 107 0.18 9.37 -5.02
N PHE A 108 -0.27 8.92 -6.19
CA PHE A 108 -1.13 9.70 -7.07
C PHE A 108 -2.48 9.99 -6.39
N GLY A 109 -3.09 9.00 -5.73
CA GLY A 109 -4.30 9.18 -4.94
C GLY A 109 -4.13 10.21 -3.82
N ALA A 110 -2.99 10.20 -3.13
CA ALA A 110 -2.66 11.19 -2.11
C ALA A 110 -2.51 12.59 -2.70
N PHE A 111 -1.82 12.71 -3.85
CA PHE A 111 -1.65 13.97 -4.57
C PHE A 111 -2.98 14.59 -5.00
N VAL A 112 -3.88 13.79 -5.59
CA VAL A 112 -5.19 14.28 -6.03
C VAL A 112 -6.00 14.78 -4.84
N VAL A 113 -6.08 13.99 -3.76
CA VAL A 113 -6.89 14.34 -2.58
C VAL A 113 -6.30 15.53 -1.81
N SER A 114 -4.97 15.63 -1.73
CA SER A 114 -4.31 16.77 -1.06
C SER A 114 -4.58 18.08 -1.78
N ASN A 115 -4.56 18.09 -3.11
CA ASN A 115 -4.89 19.28 -3.90
C ASN A 115 -6.39 19.62 -3.84
N LEU A 116 -7.28 18.63 -3.91
CA LEU A 116 -8.72 18.86 -3.76
C LEU A 116 -9.09 19.42 -2.38
N SER A 117 -8.47 18.89 -1.32
CA SER A 117 -8.71 19.37 0.05
C SER A 117 -8.23 20.81 0.22
N ARG A 118 -7.16 21.20 -0.46
CA ARG A 118 -6.65 22.58 -0.44
C ARG A 118 -7.58 23.55 -1.16
N ASN A 119 -8.05 23.21 -2.37
CA ASN A 119 -9.00 24.06 -3.09
C ASN A 119 -10.25 24.35 -2.23
N LYS A 120 -10.74 23.36 -1.48
CA LYS A 120 -11.86 23.56 -0.55
C LYS A 120 -11.53 24.46 0.65
N GLN A 121 -10.29 24.46 1.13
CA GLN A 121 -9.84 25.37 2.21
C GLN A 121 -9.60 26.79 1.70
N ASP A 122 -9.07 26.95 0.48
CA ASP A 122 -8.81 28.25 -0.14
C ASP A 122 -10.12 28.93 -0.59
N GLU A 123 -11.17 28.16 -0.89
CA GLU A 123 -12.52 28.66 -1.24
C GLU A 123 -13.39 29.08 -0.03
N GLY A 124 -12.87 28.99 1.20
CA GLY A 124 -13.54 29.58 2.38
C GLY A 124 -14.83 28.87 2.84
N LEU A 125 -14.80 27.53 2.90
CA LEU A 125 -15.75 26.73 3.70
C LEU A 125 -15.16 26.34 5.05
#